data_AF-A0A4P5TSG5-F1
#
_entry.id   AF-A0A4P5TSG5-F1
#
_cell.length_a   1.000
_cell.length_b   1.000
_cell.length_c   1.000
_cell.angle_alpha   90.00
_cell.angle_beta   90.00
_cell.angle_gamma   90.00
#
_symmetry.space_group_name_H-M   'P 1'
#
loop_
_entity.id
_entity.type
_entity.pdbx_description
1 polymer ?
#
loop_
_entity_poly.entity_id
_entity_poly.type
_entity_poly.pdbx_seq_one_letter_code
_entity_poly.pdbx_strand_id
1 'polypeptide(L)'
;MNENSNLELKATEGTISISPKLKMTKRMAINICEQIIMQCGTLNNYKRVSAKMIQFSCMVNPVKIMLFIRELDRNFIINVNHLNRSLDGDIENAPYYFKLFLTIPDKE
;
A
#
# COMPACT_ATOMS: atom_id res chain seq x y z
N MET A 1 26.87 -32.24 -7.63
CA MET A 1 26.01 -31.44 -6.74
C MET A 1 26.46 -30.00 -6.88
N ASN A 2 25.63 -29.13 -7.44
CA ASN A 2 25.78 -27.68 -7.30
C ASN A 2 24.36 -27.15 -7.19
N GLU A 3 23.99 -26.80 -5.97
CA GLU A 3 22.72 -26.22 -5.62
C GLU A 3 22.68 -24.82 -6.24
N ASN A 4 21.86 -24.65 -7.29
CA ASN A 4 21.48 -23.33 -7.76
C ASN A 4 20.77 -22.64 -6.60
N SER A 5 21.51 -21.77 -5.91
CA SER A 5 20.99 -20.89 -4.88
C SER A 5 19.96 -19.96 -5.53
N ASN A 6 18.69 -20.37 -5.53
CA ASN A 6 17.56 -19.47 -5.65
C ASN A 6 17.67 -18.49 -4.47
N LEU A 7 18.34 -17.36 -4.71
CA LEU A 7 18.17 -16.18 -3.88
C LEU A 7 16.71 -15.75 -4.05
N GLU A 8 15.82 -16.35 -3.26
CA GLU A 8 14.53 -15.77 -2.97
C GLU A 8 14.80 -14.42 -2.29
N LEU A 9 14.84 -13.36 -3.10
CA LEU A 9 14.75 -11.99 -2.65
C LEU A 9 13.48 -11.91 -1.79
N LYS A 10 13.64 -12.02 -0.46
CA LYS A 10 12.55 -11.88 0.50
C LYS A 10 12.04 -10.48 0.39
N ALA A 11 11.01 -10.30 -0.41
CA ALA A 11 10.40 -9.01 -0.61
C ALA A 11 9.88 -8.48 0.73
N THR A 12 10.25 -7.26 1.10
CA THR A 12 9.79 -6.65 2.34
C THR A 12 8.29 -6.35 2.22
N GLU A 13 7.47 -7.01 3.05
CA GLU A 13 6.02 -6.81 3.09
C GLU A 13 5.61 -5.78 4.16
N GLY A 14 4.71 -4.87 3.80
CA GLY A 14 4.10 -3.89 4.69
C GLY A 14 2.58 -3.91 4.62
N THR A 15 1.91 -3.47 5.69
CA THR A 15 0.46 -3.25 5.72
C THR A 15 0.17 -1.81 6.09
N ILE A 16 -0.74 -1.16 5.37
CA ILE A 16 -1.18 0.20 5.66
C ILE A 16 -2.70 0.22 5.66
N SER A 17 -3.31 0.78 6.70
CA SER A 17 -4.75 0.99 6.78
C SER A 17 -5.05 2.47 6.61
N ILE A 18 -5.97 2.80 5.71
CA ILE A 18 -6.34 4.19 5.39
C ILE A 18 -7.85 4.40 5.40
N SER A 19 -8.29 5.62 5.70
CA SER A 19 -9.67 6.07 5.56
C SER A 19 -9.72 7.49 4.95
N PRO A 20 -10.73 7.85 4.15
CA PRO A 20 -10.81 9.17 3.53
C PRO A 20 -10.78 10.34 4.55
N LYS A 21 -9.96 11.39 4.29
CA LYS A 21 -9.99 12.63 5.09
C LYS A 21 -11.25 13.47 4.83
N LEU A 22 -11.74 13.45 3.60
CA LEU A 22 -12.91 14.21 3.15
C LEU A 22 -14.05 13.27 2.76
N LYS A 23 -15.28 13.80 2.79
CA LYS A 23 -16.47 13.07 2.33
C LYS A 23 -16.34 12.82 0.82
N MET A 24 -15.94 11.61 0.45
CA MET A 24 -15.79 11.17 -0.93
C MET A 24 -16.58 9.90 -1.18
N THR A 25 -16.96 9.66 -2.45
CA THR A 25 -17.65 8.42 -2.81
C THR A 25 -16.67 7.24 -2.81
N LYS A 26 -17.21 6.03 -2.69
CA LYS A 26 -16.43 4.79 -2.77
C LYS A 26 -15.56 4.73 -4.03
N ARG A 27 -16.14 5.09 -5.18
CA ARG A 27 -15.44 5.12 -6.47
C ARG A 27 -14.30 6.15 -6.49
N MET A 28 -14.52 7.34 -5.92
CA MET A 28 -13.47 8.36 -5.85
C MET A 28 -12.30 7.92 -4.98
N ALA A 29 -12.57 7.34 -3.80
CA ALA A 29 -11.53 6.87 -2.90
C ALA A 29 -10.66 5.76 -3.54
N ILE A 30 -11.29 4.83 -4.25
CA ILE A 30 -10.60 3.78 -5.01
C ILE A 30 -9.72 4.40 -6.09
N ASN A 31 -10.27 5.28 -6.94
CA ASN A 31 -9.52 5.91 -8.03
C ASN A 31 -8.29 6.67 -7.52
N ILE A 32 -8.42 7.40 -6.41
CA ILE A 32 -7.28 8.12 -5.80
C ILE A 32 -6.22 7.13 -5.31
N CYS A 33 -6.61 6.02 -4.66
CA CYS A 33 -5.66 4.99 -4.25
C CYS A 33 -4.92 4.38 -5.44
N GLU A 34 -5.64 4.03 -6.51
CA GLU A 34 -5.05 3.47 -7.72
C GLU A 34 -4.07 4.44 -8.36
N GLN A 35 -4.40 5.73 -8.43
CA GLN A 35 -3.51 6.78 -8.96
C GLN A 35 -2.23 6.91 -8.14
N ILE A 36 -2.34 6.96 -6.81
CA ILE A 36 -1.17 7.05 -5.91
C ILE A 36 -0.28 5.80 -6.07
N ILE A 37 -0.88 4.61 -6.13
CA ILE A 37 -0.16 3.35 -6.34
C ILE A 37 0.57 3.36 -7.69
N MET A 38 -0.13 3.67 -8.79
CA MET A 38 0.47 3.69 -10.14
C MET A 38 1.55 4.76 -10.31
N GLN A 39 1.46 5.87 -9.58
CA GLN A 39 2.51 6.89 -9.57
C GLN A 39 3.79 6.41 -8.87
N CYS A 40 3.64 5.60 -7.82
CA CYS A 40 4.73 5.17 -6.94
C CYS A 40 5.28 3.77 -7.25
N GLY A 41 4.55 2.96 -8.00
CA GLY A 41 4.91 1.60 -8.38
C GLY A 41 3.82 0.92 -9.20
N THR A 42 3.45 -0.30 -8.80
CA THR A 42 2.55 -1.16 -9.57
C THR A 42 1.40 -1.65 -8.70
N LEU A 43 0.18 -1.53 -9.22
CA LEU A 43 -1.00 -2.18 -8.65
C LEU A 43 -1.05 -3.62 -9.16
N ASN A 44 -0.92 -4.60 -8.27
CA ASN A 44 -1.00 -6.02 -8.67
C ASN A 44 -2.45 -6.47 -8.76
N ASN A 45 -3.24 -6.17 -7.73
CA ASN A 45 -4.68 -6.40 -7.69
C ASN A 45 -5.32 -5.58 -6.57
N TYR A 46 -6.65 -5.58 -6.54
CA TYR A 46 -7.39 -5.27 -5.32
C TYR A 46 -8.58 -6.23 -5.18
N LYS A 47 -9.04 -6.41 -3.94
CA LYS A 47 -10.22 -7.22 -3.63
C LYS A 47 -11.09 -6.53 -2.58
N ARG A 48 -12.38 -6.77 -2.66
CA ARG A 48 -13.32 -6.36 -1.61
C ARG A 48 -13.18 -7.33 -0.43
N VAL A 49 -12.86 -6.80 0.75
CA VAL A 49 -12.74 -7.58 2.00
C VAL A 49 -14.07 -7.59 2.74
N SER A 50 -14.77 -6.45 2.76
CA SER A 50 -16.09 -6.31 3.37
C SER A 50 -16.94 -5.28 2.64
N ALA A 51 -18.13 -4.95 3.16
CA ALA A 51 -18.95 -3.89 2.58
C ALA A 51 -18.20 -2.55 2.49
N LYS A 52 -17.50 -2.22 3.57
CA LYS A 52 -16.78 -0.95 3.83
C LYS A 52 -15.28 -1.01 3.52
N MET A 53 -14.71 -2.19 3.28
CA MET A 53 -13.25 -2.37 3.17
C MET A 53 -12.81 -2.97 1.84
N ILE A 54 -11.77 -2.38 1.26
CA ILE A 54 -11.07 -2.85 0.05
C ILE A 54 -9.59 -3.01 0.40
N GLN A 55 -8.99 -4.13 -0.02
CA GLN A 55 -7.56 -4.35 0.08
C GLN A 55 -6.94 -4.22 -1.31
N PHE A 56 -5.96 -3.33 -1.47
CA PHE A 56 -5.07 -3.26 -2.62
C PHE A 56 -3.78 -4.01 -2.30
N SER A 57 -3.32 -4.83 -3.24
CA SER A 57 -2.00 -5.45 -3.19
C SER A 57 -1.14 -4.73 -4.22
N CYS A 58 -0.08 -4.06 -3.77
CA CYS A 58 0.74 -3.23 -4.63
C CYS A 58 2.22 -3.39 -4.31
N MET A 59 3.04 -3.03 -5.29
CA MET A 59 4.49 -3.00 -5.18
C MET A 59 4.92 -1.55 -5.33
N VAL A 60 5.71 -1.02 -4.39
CA VAL A 60 6.16 0.37 -4.39
C VAL A 60 7.67 0.40 -4.64
N ASN A 61 8.10 1.27 -5.55
CA ASN A 61 9.51 1.47 -5.82
C ASN A 61 10.20 2.03 -4.57
N PRO A 62 11.38 1.53 -4.17
CA PRO A 62 12.03 1.93 -2.91
C PRO A 62 12.27 3.44 -2.83
N VAL A 63 12.72 4.04 -3.93
CA VAL A 63 12.96 5.48 -4.07
C VAL A 63 11.69 6.34 -4.02
N LYS A 64 10.50 5.73 -4.09
CA LYS A 64 9.20 6.41 -4.06
C LYS A 64 8.38 6.11 -2.80
N ILE A 65 8.89 5.33 -1.84
CA ILE A 65 8.14 5.01 -0.60
C ILE A 65 7.72 6.28 0.13
N MET A 66 8.62 7.25 0.31
CA MET A 66 8.29 8.50 1.00
C MET A 66 7.23 9.33 0.26
N LEU A 67 7.27 9.32 -1.08
CA LEU A 67 6.22 9.95 -1.89
C LEU A 67 4.88 9.24 -1.72
N PHE A 68 4.88 7.91 -1.74
CA PHE A 68 3.69 7.08 -1.56
C PHE A 68 3.01 7.38 -0.22
N ILE A 69 3.76 7.36 0.89
CA ILE A 69 3.22 7.67 2.22
C ILE A 69 2.69 9.11 2.30
N ARG A 70 3.41 10.07 1.71
CA ARG A 70 3.00 11.49 1.71
C ARG A 70 1.71 11.73 0.92
N GLU A 71 1.57 11.14 -0.26
CA GLU A 71 0.35 11.28 -1.07
C GLU A 71 -0.84 10.54 -0.44
N LEU A 72 -0.59 9.40 0.23
CA LEU A 72 -1.60 8.75 1.06
C LEU A 72 -2.05 9.68 2.19
N ASP A 73 -1.14 10.24 2.98
CA ASP A 73 -1.50 11.15 4.06
C ASP A 73 -2.23 12.40 3.54
N ARG A 74 -1.87 12.93 2.36
CA ARG A 74 -2.60 14.09 1.78
C ARG A 74 -4.09 13.80 1.58
N ASN A 75 -4.47 12.58 1.22
CA ASN A 75 -5.84 12.23 0.83
C ASN A 75 -6.60 11.42 1.90
N PHE A 76 -5.87 10.72 2.77
CA PHE A 76 -6.39 9.75 3.70
C PHE A 76 -5.78 9.89 5.09
N ILE A 77 -6.56 9.53 6.10
CA ILE A 77 -6.10 9.30 7.46
C ILE A 77 -5.40 7.94 7.47
N ILE A 78 -4.11 7.93 7.81
CA ILE A 78 -3.35 6.69 7.98
C ILE A 78 -3.60 6.18 9.40
N ASN A 79 -4.24 5.02 9.51
CA ASN A 79 -4.50 4.35 10.78
C ASN A 79 -3.26 3.54 11.18
N VAL A 80 -2.39 4.16 11.98
CA VAL A 80 -1.08 3.64 12.37
C VAL A 80 -1.23 2.57 13.47
N ASN A 81 -1.81 1.41 13.14
CA ASN A 81 -1.76 0.23 14.01
C ASN A 81 -0.77 -0.84 13.50
N HIS A 82 -0.34 -0.79 12.23
CA HIS A 82 0.43 -1.88 11.61
C HIS A 82 1.52 -1.43 10.62
N LEU A 83 2.06 -0.21 10.75
CA LEU A 83 3.37 0.07 10.17
C LEU A 83 4.39 -0.67 11.04
N ASN A 84 4.60 -1.97 10.77
CA ASN A 84 5.68 -2.73 11.37
C ASN A 84 6.96 -1.96 11.09
N ARG A 85 7.55 -1.40 12.15
CA ARG A 85 8.82 -0.68 12.13
C ARG A 85 9.91 -1.66 11.75
N SER A 86 10.14 -1.81 10.45
CA SER A 86 11.38 -2.31 9.89
C SER A 86 11.56 -1.70 8.50
N LEU A 87 11.58 -0.36 8.44
CA LEU A 87 12.17 0.37 7.32
C LEU A 87 13.66 0.68 7.57
N ASP A 88 14.22 0.19 8.69
CA ASP A 88 15.62 0.36 9.09
C ASP A 88 16.54 -0.77 8.56
N GLY A 89 16.02 -1.67 7.73
CA GLY A 89 16.82 -2.64 7.00
C GLY A 89 17.12 -2.07 5.62
N ASP A 90 18.41 -1.91 5.30
CA ASP A 90 18.98 -1.53 4.01
C ASP A 90 17.95 -1.34 2.89
N ILE A 91 17.73 -0.09 2.48
CA ILE A 91 16.94 0.28 1.30
C ILE A 91 17.73 -0.12 0.03
N GLU A 92 18.16 -1.38 -0.05
CA GLU A 92 18.89 -1.92 -1.18
C GLU A 92 17.88 -2.37 -2.23
N ASN A 93 17.54 -1.45 -3.14
CA ASN A 93 17.05 -1.64 -4.51
C ASN A 93 15.84 -2.57 -4.78
N ALA A 94 15.34 -3.31 -3.79
CA ALA A 94 14.28 -4.28 -3.93
C ALA A 94 12.92 -3.65 -3.64
N PRO A 95 11.92 -3.84 -4.51
CA PRO A 95 10.62 -3.22 -4.33
C PRO A 95 9.89 -3.73 -3.09
N TYR A 96 9.14 -2.84 -2.46
CA TYR A 96 8.38 -3.12 -1.23
C TYR A 96 6.94 -3.50 -1.57
N TYR A 97 6.45 -4.60 -1.01
CA TYR A 97 5.09 -5.07 -1.27
C TYR A 97 4.16 -4.60 -0.15
N PHE A 98 3.11 -3.86 -0.50
CA PHE A 98 2.14 -3.33 0.45
C PHE A 98 0.77 -3.95 0.25
N LYS A 99 0.14 -4.33 1.37
CA LYS A 99 -1.30 -4.55 1.50
C LYS A 99 -1.93 -3.28 2.05
N LEU A 100 -2.59 -2.50 1.20
CA LEU A 100 -3.25 -1.24 1.56
C LEU A 100 -4.75 -1.50 1.80
N PHE A 101 -5.23 -1.31 3.03
CA PHE A 101 -6.63 -1.48 3.41
C PHE A 101 -7.35 -0.14 3.46
N LEU A 102 -8.17 0.12 2.44
CA LEU A 102 -9.04 1.29 2.37
C LEU A 102 -10.38 1.00 3.04
N THR A 103 -10.66 1.73 4.14
CA THR A 103 -11.94 1.71 4.83
C THR A 103 -12.75 2.94 4.44
N ILE A 104 -13.93 2.72 3.87
CA ILE A 104 -14.84 3.77 3.40
C ILE A 104 -16.10 3.61 4.25
N PRO A 105 -16.36 4.51 5.21
CA PRO A 105 -17.59 4.45 5.97
C PRO A 105 -18.79 4.56 5.03
N ASP A 106 -19.84 3.79 5.30
CA ASP A 106 -21.09 3.95 4.58
C ASP A 106 -21.59 5.38 4.81
N LYS A 107 -22.08 6.04 3.76
CA LYS A 107 -22.84 7.27 3.94
C LYS A 107 -24.10 6.90 4.70
N GLU A 108 -24.15 7.22 5.99
CA GLU A 108 -25.42 7.55 6.65
C GLU A 108 -25.93 8.91 6.12
#